data_AF-A0A2N2LYA8-F1
#
_entry.id   AF-A0A2N2LYA8-F1
#
_cell.length_a   1.000
_cell.length_b   1.000
_cell.length_c   1.000
_cell.angle_alpha   90.00
_cell.angle_beta   90.00
_cell.angle_gamma   90.00
#
_symmetry.space_group_name_H-M   'P 1'
#
loop_
_entity.id
_entity.type
_entity.pdbx_description
1 polymer ?
#
loop_
_entity_poly.entity_id
_entity_poly.type
_entity_poly.pdbx_seq_one_letter_code
_entity_poly.pdbx_strand_id
1 'polypeptide(L)'
;MRINELKAVFFVKDFGGNPDYEDRKDFEAGKPVVGRKIRVLFKDGEVIVGTTMGYQPDRPGFFVVPVDARSNIERCFVVTRATSDVKLM
;
A
#
# COMPACT_ATOMS: atom_id res chain seq x y z
N MET A 1 -8.87 -3.70 20.03
CA MET A 1 -7.87 -3.35 19.01
C MET A 1 -7.97 -1.85 18.73
N ARG A 2 -6.87 -1.10 18.72
CA ARG A 2 -6.87 0.33 18.39
C ARG A 2 -6.21 0.54 17.03
N ILE A 3 -6.84 1.31 16.13
CA ILE A 3 -6.35 1.50 14.75
C ILE A 3 -4.92 2.07 14.70
N ASN A 4 -4.56 2.95 15.64
CA ASN A 4 -3.25 3.60 15.70
C ASN A 4 -2.11 2.67 16.15
N GLU A 5 -2.42 1.45 16.59
CA GLU A 5 -1.46 0.40 16.92
C GLU A 5 -1.28 -0.59 15.75
N LEU A 6 -2.06 -0.44 14.68
CA LEU A 6 -1.96 -1.29 13.49
C LEU A 6 -0.96 -0.70 12.50
N LYS A 7 -0.37 -1.61 11.72
CA LYS A 7 0.39 -1.25 10.53
C LYS A 7 -0.54 -0.77 9.41
N ALA A 8 -1.50 -1.62 9.07
CA ALA A 8 -2.49 -1.40 8.03
C ALA A 8 -3.63 -2.42 8.20
N VAL A 9 -4.74 -2.17 7.52
CA VAL A 9 -5.78 -3.18 7.26
C VAL A 9 -5.66 -3.62 5.82
N PHE A 10 -5.40 -4.90 5.59
CA PHE A 10 -5.24 -5.48 4.26
C PHE A 10 -6.54 -6.13 3.80
N PHE A 11 -6.97 -5.75 2.60
CA PHE A 11 -8.06 -6.40 1.89
C PHE A 11 -7.39 -7.37 0.91
N VAL A 12 -7.51 -8.66 1.22
CA VAL A 12 -6.81 -9.72 0.50
C VAL A 12 -7.79 -10.52 -0.36
N LYS A 13 -7.31 -11.06 -1.47
CA LYS A 13 -8.08 -11.95 -2.35
C LYS A 13 -8.39 -13.27 -1.66
N ASP A 14 -7.39 -13.78 -0.93
CA ASP A 14 -7.44 -15.07 -0.26
C ASP A 14 -6.66 -15.02 1.07
N PHE A 15 -7.11 -15.77 2.07
CA PHE A 15 -6.45 -15.81 3.39
C PHE A 15 -5.22 -16.74 3.43
N GLY A 16 -5.10 -17.70 2.52
CA GLY A 16 -3.92 -18.55 2.37
C GLY A 16 -2.79 -17.85 1.61
N GLY A 17 -3.12 -17.11 0.55
CA GLY A 17 -2.14 -16.38 -0.26
C GLY A 17 -1.05 -17.27 -0.87
N ASN A 18 0.05 -16.67 -1.30
CA ASN A 18 1.26 -17.39 -1.72
C ASN A 18 2.49 -16.76 -1.04
N PRO A 19 3.10 -17.43 -0.04
CA PRO A 19 4.25 -16.88 0.68
C PRO A 19 5.51 -16.78 -0.20
N ASP A 20 5.59 -17.54 -1.28
CA ASP A 20 6.72 -17.53 -2.21
C ASP A 20 6.58 -16.45 -3.30
N TYR A 21 5.45 -15.71 -3.32
CA TYR A 21 5.22 -14.65 -4.28
C TYR A 21 5.80 -13.31 -3.80
N GLU A 22 6.74 -12.76 -4.57
CA GLU A 22 7.27 -11.41 -4.32
C GLU A 22 6.51 -10.36 -5.14
N ASP A 23 5.87 -9.42 -4.44
CA ASP A 23 5.14 -8.32 -5.05
C ASP A 23 6.06 -7.35 -5.81
N ARG A 24 5.69 -7.04 -7.05
CA ARG A 24 6.36 -5.99 -7.83
C ARG A 24 6.15 -4.61 -7.22
N LYS A 25 7.16 -3.75 -7.34
CA LYS A 25 7.18 -2.39 -6.75
C LYS A 25 7.39 -1.29 -7.79
N ASP A 26 7.28 -1.65 -9.06
CA ASP A 26 7.51 -0.80 -10.22
C ASP A 26 6.25 -0.70 -11.08
N PHE A 27 6.05 0.46 -11.70
CA PHE A 27 4.96 0.68 -12.63
C PHE A 27 5.39 0.25 -14.03
N GLU A 28 4.56 -0.57 -14.70
CA GLU A 28 4.73 -0.93 -16.10
C GLU A 28 4.71 0.34 -16.98
N ALA A 29 5.78 0.55 -17.77
CA ALA A 29 5.89 1.69 -18.66
C ALA A 29 4.78 1.66 -19.72
N GLY A 30 4.15 2.82 -19.98
CA GLY A 30 3.09 2.95 -20.98
C GLY A 30 1.71 2.46 -20.53
N LYS A 31 1.57 1.87 -19.34
CA LYS A 31 0.27 1.45 -18.81
C LYS A 31 -0.41 2.61 -18.06
N PRO A 32 -1.63 3.02 -18.43
CA PRO A 32 -2.36 4.03 -17.67
C PRO A 32 -2.69 3.49 -16.27
N VAL A 33 -2.56 4.36 -15.27
CA VAL A 33 -2.91 4.05 -13.88
C VAL A 33 -3.98 5.02 -13.38
N VAL A 34 -4.89 4.53 -12.56
CA VAL A 34 -5.94 5.34 -11.94
C VAL A 34 -5.45 5.82 -10.56
N GLY A 35 -5.58 7.13 -10.32
CA GLY A 35 -5.14 7.78 -9.10
C GLY A 35 -3.69 8.27 -9.17
N ARG A 36 -3.17 8.74 -8.03
CA ARG A 36 -1.81 9.25 -7.88
C ARG A 36 -0.87 8.11 -7.49
N LYS A 37 0.30 8.04 -8.12
CA LYS A 37 1.34 7.08 -7.74
C LYS A 37 1.87 7.44 -6.36
N ILE A 38 2.08 6.42 -5.53
CA ILE A 38 2.53 6.59 -4.15
C ILE A 38 3.48 5.46 -3.78
N ARG A 39 4.50 5.82 -2.99
CA ARG A 39 5.39 4.88 -2.31
C ARG A 39 5.29 5.11 -0.82
N VAL A 40 5.05 4.03 -0.08
CA VAL A 40 4.95 4.02 1.37
C VAL A 40 6.08 3.16 1.92
N LEU A 41 6.92 3.74 2.77
CA LEU A 41 7.90 3.02 3.60
C LEU A 41 7.33 2.90 5.01
N PHE A 42 7.23 1.67 5.51
CA PHE A 42 6.81 1.40 6.89
C PHE A 42 7.99 1.45 7.85
N LYS A 43 7.70 1.64 9.15
CA LYS A 43 8.71 1.68 10.21
C LYS A 43 9.47 0.36 10.43
N ASP A 44 8.90 -0.76 9.98
CA ASP A 44 9.57 -2.08 9.98
C ASP A 44 10.40 -2.34 8.70
N GLY A 45 10.50 -1.36 7.80
CA GLY A 45 11.32 -1.44 6.60
C GLY A 45 10.59 -1.98 5.37
N GLU A 46 9.35 -2.48 5.51
CA GLU A 46 8.58 -2.91 4.35
C GLU A 46 8.15 -1.73 3.46
N VAL A 47 7.97 -2.01 2.17
CA VAL A 47 7.63 -0.98 1.16
C VAL A 47 6.44 -1.45 0.34
N ILE A 48 5.43 -0.58 0.24
CA ILE A 48 4.32 -0.73 -0.71
C ILE A 48 4.43 0.38 -1.76
N VAL A 49 4.34 0.00 -3.03
CA VAL A 49 4.20 0.92 -4.16
C VAL A 49 2.87 0.65 -4.82
N GLY A 50 2.14 1.71 -5.15
CA GLY A 50 0.79 1.57 -5.67
C GLY A 50 0.16 2.91 -6.02
N THR A 51 -1.16 2.94 -6.14
CA THR A 51 -1.91 4.18 -6.35
C THR A 51 -2.81 4.52 -5.18
N THR A 52 -3.10 5.80 -5.04
CA THR A 52 -4.08 6.32 -4.08
C THR A 52 -4.98 7.36 -4.75
N MET A 53 -6.22 7.47 -4.28
CA MET A 53 -7.13 8.53 -4.72
C MET A 53 -6.87 9.85 -3.98
N GLY A 54 -6.27 9.80 -2.80
CA GLY A 54 -5.97 10.98 -2.00
C GLY A 54 -5.08 10.65 -0.81
N TYR A 55 -4.13 11.54 -0.53
CA TYR A 55 -3.23 11.45 0.61
C TYR A 55 -3.17 12.78 1.35
N GLN A 56 -3.35 12.71 2.66
CA GLN A 56 -3.28 13.82 3.60
C GLN A 56 -2.50 13.33 4.84
N PRO A 57 -1.30 13.87 5.13
CA PRO A 57 -0.45 13.37 6.22
C PRO A 57 -1.06 13.49 7.62
N ASP A 58 -2.01 14.40 7.80
CA ASP A 58 -2.72 14.66 9.07
C ASP A 58 -3.88 13.68 9.30
N ARG A 59 -4.27 12.88 8.30
CA ARG A 59 -5.31 11.86 8.46
C ARG A 59 -4.77 10.61 9.17
N PRO A 60 -5.61 9.88 9.92
CA PRO A 60 -5.21 8.65 10.61
C PRO A 60 -4.66 7.55 9.68
N GLY A 61 -5.06 7.57 8.41
CA GLY A 61 -4.61 6.65 7.39
C GLY A 61 -5.18 6.99 6.02
N PHE A 62 -4.80 6.21 5.02
CA PHE A 62 -5.18 6.41 3.63
C PHE A 62 -5.18 5.07 2.87
N PHE A 63 -5.91 5.00 1.76
CA PHE A 63 -5.97 3.80 0.94
C PHE A 63 -4.83 3.75 -0.08
N VAL A 64 -4.24 2.56 -0.25
CA VAL A 64 -3.30 2.24 -1.33
C VAL A 64 -3.77 0.98 -2.03
N VAL A 65 -3.77 1.01 -3.36
CA VAL A 65 -3.93 -0.17 -4.22
C VAL A 65 -2.54 -0.54 -4.74
N PRO A 66 -1.98 -1.71 -4.40
CA PRO A 66 -0.64 -2.10 -4.85
C PRO A 66 -0.52 -2.08 -6.37
N VAL A 67 0.68 -1.79 -6.86
CA VAL A 67 0.98 -1.74 -8.30
C VAL A 67 0.90 -3.13 -8.94
N ASP A 68 1.19 -4.18 -8.17
CA ASP A 68 1.14 -5.54 -8.67
C ASP A 68 -0.28 -6.12 -8.62
N ALA A 69 -0.94 -6.16 -9.78
CA ALA A 69 -2.26 -6.76 -9.91
C ALA A 69 -2.32 -8.25 -9.52
N ARG A 70 -1.17 -8.95 -9.47
CA ARG A 70 -1.08 -10.34 -9.02
C ARG A 70 -0.88 -10.49 -7.51
N SER A 71 -0.57 -9.40 -6.80
CA SER A 71 -0.49 -9.41 -5.34
C SER A 71 -1.75 -10.02 -4.72
N ASN A 72 -1.60 -10.68 -3.58
CA ASN A 72 -2.74 -11.10 -2.78
C ASN A 72 -3.44 -9.89 -2.14
N ILE A 73 -2.78 -8.75 -2.00
CA ILE A 73 -3.34 -7.51 -1.46
C ILE A 73 -4.07 -6.77 -2.59
N GLU A 74 -5.40 -6.72 -2.52
CA GLU A 74 -6.20 -5.93 -3.48
C GLU A 74 -6.14 -4.44 -3.15
N ARG A 75 -6.17 -4.13 -1.86
CA ARG A 75 -6.12 -2.77 -1.33
C ARG A 75 -5.67 -2.85 0.12
N CYS A 76 -5.05 -1.79 0.64
CA CYS A 76 -4.82 -1.65 2.06
C CYS A 76 -5.21 -0.25 2.54
N PHE A 77 -5.75 -0.18 3.76
CA PHE A 77 -5.82 1.06 4.52
C PHE A 77 -4.53 1.16 5.36
N VAL A 78 -3.61 2.01 4.91
CA VAL A 78 -2.33 2.27 5.59
C VAL A 78 -2.57 3.18 6.77
N VAL A 79 -2.07 2.81 7.96
CA VAL A 79 -2.13 3.67 9.14
C VAL A 79 -0.94 4.62 9.11
N THR A 80 -1.18 5.93 9.08
CA THR A 80 -0.14 6.95 8.91
C THR A 80 0.95 6.83 9.98
N ARG A 81 0.57 6.54 11.23
CA ARG A 81 1.52 6.39 12.35
C ARG A 81 2.50 5.22 12.17
N ALA A 82 2.18 4.23 11.35
CA ALA A 82 3.06 3.10 11.05
C ALA A 82 4.05 3.38 9.92
N THR A 83 3.90 4.50 9.22
CA THR A 83 4.78 4.90 8.12
C THR A 83 6.02 5.64 8.65
N SER A 84 7.15 5.42 7.97
CA SER A 84 8.38 6.20 8.15
C SER A 84 8.50 7.29 7.10
N ASP A 85 8.03 7.03 5.87
CA ASP A 85 8.10 7.97 4.75
C ASP A 85 6.97 7.66 3.74
N VAL A 86 6.39 8.71 3.17
CA VAL A 86 5.33 8.61 2.15
C VAL A 86 5.60 9.61 1.05
N LYS A 87 5.76 9.13 -0.18
CA LYS A 87 6.08 9.96 -1.35
C LYS A 87 5.06 9.78 -2.46
N LEU A 88 4.53 10.89 -2.96
CA LEU A 88 3.75 10.94 -4.19
C LEU A 88 4.72 11.05 -5.36
N MET A 89 4.51 10.25 -6.40
CA MET A 89 5.37 10.16 -7.59
C MET A 89 4.71 10.77 -8.82
#